data_AF-A0A1H8VMB7-F1
#
_entry.id   AF-A0A1H8VMB7-F1
#
_cell.length_a   1.000
_cell.length_b   1.000
_cell.length_c   1.000
_cell.angle_alpha   90.00
_cell.angle_beta   90.00
_cell.angle_gamma   90.00
#
_symmetry.space_group_name_H-M   'P 1'
#
loop_
_entity.id
_entity.type
_entity.pdbx_description
1 polymer ?
#
loop_
_entity_poly.entity_id
_entity_poly.type
_entity_poly.pdbx_seq_one_letter_code
_entity_poly.pdbx_strand_id
1 'polypeptide(L)'
;MSEARERLLAAAVEHIAHGGADQSLRALADTIGTSHRMLIYHFGSRKGLLTAVAREVERRQRAALDDLDPGLPPAEAARAFWRRLTDEALRHNEKLFFQLYGQALGGTPATAEFLDRVITGWLPPLEALLARFGVPEPDRAAQARLGLAVARGLLLDLVTTGDRAAVDAAMEQFLLGYAPGRAAPAQHRH
;
A
#
# COMPACT_ATOMS: atom_id res chain seq x y z
N MET A 1 -14.02 -1.43 -17.88
CA MET A 1 -13.87 0.00 -17.54
C MET A 1 -13.71 0.76 -18.85
N SER A 2 -14.12 2.03 -18.94
CA SER A 2 -13.87 2.84 -20.14
C SER A 2 -12.45 3.38 -20.11
N GLU A 3 -11.76 3.42 -21.25
CA GLU A 3 -10.43 4.04 -21.38
C GLU A 3 -10.40 5.48 -20.84
N ALA A 4 -11.50 6.22 -20.96
CA ALA A 4 -11.60 7.58 -20.43
C ALA A 4 -11.48 7.61 -18.90
N ARG A 5 -12.11 6.65 -18.21
CA ARG A 5 -12.01 6.52 -16.75
C ARG A 5 -10.57 6.23 -16.31
N GLU A 6 -9.89 5.34 -17.03
CA GLU A 6 -8.51 4.95 -16.73
C GLU A 6 -7.53 6.11 -16.96
N ARG A 7 -7.67 6.85 -18.07
CA ARG A 7 -6.87 8.06 -18.32
C ARG A 7 -7.05 9.12 -17.22
N LEU A 8 -8.30 9.38 -16.82
CA LEU A 8 -8.59 10.34 -15.74
C LEU A 8 -8.03 9.89 -14.39
N LEU A 9 -8.13 8.59 -14.09
CA LEU A 9 -7.56 8.03 -12.87
C LEU A 9 -6.03 8.13 -12.87
N ALA A 10 -5.37 7.81 -13.99
CA ALA A 10 -3.92 7.93 -14.12
C ALA A 10 -3.46 9.38 -13.94
N ALA A 11 -4.14 10.35 -14.56
CA ALA A 11 -3.83 11.76 -14.40
C ALA A 11 -4.05 12.25 -12.95
N ALA A 12 -5.11 11.77 -12.29
CA ALA A 12 -5.35 12.09 -10.87
C ALA A 12 -4.29 11.49 -9.94
N VAL A 13 -3.84 10.24 -10.20
CA VAL A 13 -2.74 9.61 -9.45
C VAL A 13 -1.46 10.43 -9.59
N GLU A 14 -1.12 10.82 -10.82
CA GLU A 14 0.08 11.62 -11.10
C GLU A 14 0.03 12.98 -10.43
N HIS A 15 -1.11 13.66 -10.52
CA HIS A 15 -1.30 14.94 -9.85
C HIS A 15 -1.16 14.81 -8.33
N ILE A 16 -1.83 13.83 -7.72
CA ILE A 16 -1.79 13.59 -6.27
C ILE A 16 -0.40 13.19 -5.78
N ALA A 17 0.41 12.52 -6.60
CA ALA A 17 1.81 12.23 -6.28
C ALA A 17 2.63 13.51 -6.02
N HIS A 18 2.24 14.64 -6.64
CA HIS A 18 2.85 15.95 -6.47
C HIS A 18 2.08 16.85 -5.49
N GLY A 19 1.12 16.28 -4.75
CA GLY A 19 0.24 17.00 -3.83
C GLY A 19 -1.14 17.30 -4.43
N GLY A 20 -1.94 18.11 -3.75
CA GLY A 20 -3.28 18.48 -4.25
C GLY A 20 -4.42 17.52 -3.87
N ALA A 21 -4.15 16.51 -3.03
CA ALA A 21 -5.20 15.69 -2.40
C ALA A 21 -6.22 16.51 -1.59
N ASP A 22 -5.89 17.74 -1.18
CA ASP A 22 -6.75 18.69 -0.46
C ASP A 22 -7.52 19.66 -1.38
N GLN A 23 -7.23 19.68 -2.68
CA GLN A 23 -7.91 20.56 -3.63
C GLN A 23 -9.39 20.19 -3.81
N SER A 24 -10.20 21.17 -4.21
CA SER A 24 -11.59 20.91 -4.62
C SER A 24 -11.63 20.02 -5.87
N LEU A 25 -12.72 19.27 -6.06
CA LEU A 25 -12.88 18.44 -7.25
C LEU A 25 -12.92 19.25 -8.56
N ARG A 26 -13.29 20.53 -8.50
CA ARG A 26 -13.25 21.44 -9.66
C ARG A 26 -11.80 21.78 -10.02
N ALA A 27 -11.01 22.22 -9.04
CA ALA A 27 -9.60 22.52 -9.25
C ALA A 27 -8.79 21.30 -9.73
N LEU A 28 -9.11 20.11 -9.19
CA LEU A 28 -8.55 18.85 -9.69
C LEU A 28 -8.90 18.61 -11.16
N ALA A 29 -10.17 18.82 -11.54
CA ALA A 29 -10.60 18.66 -12.92
C ALA A 29 -9.86 19.60 -13.87
N ASP A 30 -9.76 20.88 -13.50
CA ASP A 30 -9.07 21.89 -14.29
C ASP A 30 -7.58 21.52 -14.49
N THR A 31 -6.92 21.04 -13.42
CA THR A 31 -5.50 20.69 -13.46
C THR A 31 -5.23 19.48 -14.36
N ILE A 32 -6.07 18.44 -14.29
CA ILE A 32 -5.91 17.24 -15.12
C ILE A 32 -6.57 17.36 -16.50
N GLY A 33 -6.99 18.56 -16.88
CA GLY A 33 -7.52 18.86 -18.22
C GLY A 33 -8.88 18.23 -18.52
N THR A 34 -9.79 18.17 -17.54
CA THR A 34 -11.15 17.64 -17.72
C THR A 34 -12.21 18.55 -17.10
N SER A 35 -13.48 18.20 -17.30
CA SER A 35 -14.58 18.89 -16.62
C SER A 35 -14.94 18.22 -15.31
N HIS A 36 -15.38 19.02 -14.33
CA HIS A 36 -15.93 18.52 -13.06
C HIS A 36 -17.04 17.48 -13.27
N ARG A 37 -17.87 17.66 -14.31
CA ARG A 37 -18.94 16.73 -14.68
C ARG A 37 -18.41 15.34 -15.06
N MET A 38 -17.27 15.27 -15.76
CA MET A 38 -16.65 13.99 -16.13
C MET A 38 -16.13 13.23 -14.91
N LEU A 39 -15.57 13.94 -13.92
CA LEU A 39 -15.13 13.32 -12.67
C LEU A 39 -16.30 12.80 -11.85
N ILE A 40 -17.39 13.56 -11.73
CA ILE A 40 -18.62 13.07 -11.08
C ILE A 40 -19.19 11.87 -11.83
N TYR A 41 -19.22 11.89 -13.16
CA TYR A 41 -19.74 10.77 -13.95
C TYR A 41 -18.96 9.47 -13.70
N HIS A 42 -17.63 9.52 -13.64
CA HIS A 42 -16.79 8.32 -13.50
C HIS A 42 -16.54 7.87 -12.06
N PHE A 43 -16.55 8.79 -11.10
CA PHE A 43 -16.12 8.53 -9.72
C PHE A 43 -17.19 8.89 -8.68
N GLY A 44 -18.32 9.48 -9.10
CA GLY A 44 -19.47 9.84 -8.26
C GLY A 44 -19.25 11.06 -7.37
N SER A 45 -18.06 11.18 -6.77
CA SER A 45 -17.73 12.28 -5.85
C SER A 45 -16.22 12.47 -5.74
N ARG A 46 -15.82 13.55 -5.05
CA ARG A 46 -14.43 13.76 -4.66
C ARG A 46 -13.87 12.60 -3.84
N LYS A 47 -14.62 12.13 -2.83
CA LYS A 47 -14.24 10.97 -2.01
C LYS A 47 -14.10 9.72 -2.88
N GLY A 48 -15.01 9.51 -3.82
CA GLY A 48 -14.94 8.39 -4.77
C GLY A 48 -13.70 8.43 -5.67
N LEU A 49 -13.31 9.60 -6.16
CA LEU A 49 -12.06 9.79 -6.92
C LEU A 49 -10.84 9.47 -6.06
N LEU A 50 -10.75 10.04 -4.86
CA LEU A 50 -9.62 9.82 -3.95
C LEU A 50 -9.49 8.35 -3.52
N THR A 51 -10.62 7.68 -3.23
CA THR A 51 -10.62 6.24 -2.96
C THR A 51 -10.15 5.44 -4.18
N ALA A 52 -10.55 5.82 -5.40
CA ALA A 52 -10.09 5.16 -6.62
C ALA A 52 -8.58 5.34 -6.82
N VAL A 53 -8.04 6.54 -6.54
CA VAL A 53 -6.60 6.84 -6.59
C VAL A 53 -5.84 5.97 -5.59
N ALA A 54 -6.24 5.95 -4.33
CA ALA A 54 -5.59 5.14 -3.31
C ALA A 54 -5.59 3.63 -3.66
N ARG A 55 -6.74 3.12 -4.15
CA ARG A 55 -6.85 1.72 -4.61
C ARG A 55 -5.92 1.42 -5.78
N GLU A 56 -5.78 2.35 -6.71
CA GLU A 56 -4.89 2.18 -7.86
C GLU A 56 -3.42 2.22 -7.47
N VAL A 57 -3.02 3.12 -6.56
CA VAL A 57 -1.66 3.15 -6.02
C VAL A 57 -1.33 1.85 -5.30
N GLU A 58 -2.20 1.39 -4.39
CA GLU A 58 -1.98 0.12 -3.70
C GLU A 58 -1.94 -1.06 -4.68
N ARG A 59 -2.77 -1.05 -5.74
CA ARG A 59 -2.73 -2.09 -6.78
C ARG A 59 -1.38 -2.12 -7.49
N ARG A 60 -0.82 -0.96 -7.84
CA ARG A 60 0.52 -0.87 -8.46
C ARG A 60 1.61 -1.36 -7.51
N GLN A 61 1.53 -1.01 -6.22
CA GLN A 61 2.48 -1.50 -5.22
C GLN A 61 2.40 -3.02 -5.06
N ARG A 62 1.19 -3.60 -5.02
CA ARG A 62 1.02 -5.06 -4.99
C ARG A 62 1.57 -5.74 -6.22
N ALA A 63 1.31 -5.19 -7.41
CA ALA A 63 1.83 -5.74 -8.66
C ALA A 63 3.37 -5.74 -8.69
N ALA A 64 4.02 -4.79 -8.03
CA ALA A 64 5.48 -4.77 -7.92
C ALA A 64 6.07 -5.91 -7.07
N LEU A 65 5.25 -6.69 -6.34
CA LEU A 65 5.69 -7.94 -5.71
C LEU A 65 6.02 -9.02 -6.77
N ASP A 66 5.30 -9.01 -7.90
CA ASP A 66 5.50 -9.99 -8.97
C ASP A 66 6.83 -9.75 -9.69
N ASP A 67 7.29 -8.50 -9.74
CA ASP A 67 8.56 -8.07 -10.33
C ASP A 67 9.78 -8.42 -9.46
N LEU A 68 9.59 -8.93 -8.23
CA LEU A 68 10.71 -9.32 -7.37
C LEU A 68 11.41 -10.54 -7.94
N ASP A 69 12.73 -10.40 -8.11
CA ASP A 69 13.60 -11.48 -8.57
C ASP A 69 13.56 -12.67 -7.59
N PRO A 70 13.06 -13.85 -8.01
CA PRO A 70 13.02 -15.03 -7.17
C PRO A 70 14.41 -15.57 -6.79
N GLY A 71 15.47 -15.15 -7.49
CA GLY A 71 16.84 -15.53 -7.20
C GLY A 71 17.47 -14.74 -6.04
N LEU A 72 16.86 -13.63 -5.61
CA LEU A 72 17.36 -12.86 -4.49
C LEU A 72 17.08 -13.56 -3.15
N PRO A 73 17.99 -13.45 -2.17
CA PRO A 73 17.70 -13.82 -0.79
C PRO A 73 16.42 -13.11 -0.31
N PRO A 74 15.54 -13.78 0.48
CA PRO A 74 14.26 -13.20 0.90
C PRO A 74 14.39 -11.82 1.56
N ALA A 75 15.42 -11.62 2.39
CA ALA A 75 15.69 -10.33 3.03
C ALA A 75 16.06 -9.24 2.02
N GLU A 76 16.81 -9.56 0.96
CA GLU A 76 17.16 -8.60 -0.10
C GLU A 76 15.96 -8.23 -0.96
N ALA A 77 15.09 -9.19 -1.28
CA ALA A 77 13.83 -8.93 -1.95
C ALA A 77 12.91 -8.03 -1.11
N ALA A 78 12.83 -8.29 0.20
CA ALA A 78 12.07 -7.44 1.13
C ALA A 78 12.66 -6.02 1.22
N ARG A 79 13.99 -5.85 1.26
CA ARG A 79 14.64 -4.53 1.18
C ARG A 79 14.33 -3.81 -0.13
N ALA A 80 14.39 -4.53 -1.25
CA ALA A 80 14.07 -3.95 -2.55
C ALA A 80 12.63 -3.46 -2.61
N PHE A 81 11.69 -4.24 -2.08
CA PHE A 81 10.31 -3.83 -1.99
C PHE A 81 10.11 -2.65 -1.03
N TRP A 82 10.76 -2.66 0.13
CA TRP A 82 10.71 -1.56 1.09
C TRP A 82 11.20 -0.23 0.50
N ARG A 83 12.29 -0.25 -0.26
CA ARG A 83 12.78 0.95 -0.98
C ARG A 83 11.75 1.51 -1.95
N ARG A 84 10.99 0.65 -2.62
CA ARG A 84 9.91 1.08 -3.53
C ARG A 84 8.75 1.71 -2.76
N LEU A 85 8.35 1.13 -1.62
CA LEU A 85 7.27 1.65 -0.78
C LEU A 85 7.60 3.00 -0.14
N THR A 86 8.88 3.25 0.14
CA THR A 86 9.36 4.45 0.81
C THR A 86 9.89 5.53 -0.14
N ASP A 87 9.67 5.35 -1.45
CA ASP A 87 10.03 6.33 -2.47
C ASP A 87 9.34 7.69 -2.18
N GLU A 88 10.07 8.78 -2.39
CA GLU A 88 9.55 10.12 -2.12
C GLU A 88 8.30 10.44 -2.97
N ALA A 89 8.24 9.94 -4.21
CA ALA A 89 7.11 10.13 -5.11
C ALA A 89 5.81 9.49 -4.59
N LEU A 90 5.90 8.56 -3.62
CA LEU A 90 4.73 7.96 -2.99
C LEU A 90 4.26 8.71 -1.74
N ARG A 91 5.03 9.67 -1.20
CA ARG A 91 4.74 10.29 0.11
C ARG A 91 3.36 10.93 0.18
N HIS A 92 2.94 11.64 -0.86
CA HIS A 92 1.61 12.25 -0.91
C HIS A 92 0.49 11.21 -1.07
N ASN A 93 0.74 10.14 -1.82
CA ASN A 93 -0.20 9.04 -1.97
C ASN A 93 -0.37 8.23 -0.67
N GLU A 94 0.71 7.97 0.07
CA GLU A 94 0.65 7.30 1.38
C GLU A 94 -0.08 8.16 2.41
N LYS A 95 0.15 9.48 2.43
CA LYS A 95 -0.64 10.41 3.25
C LYS A 95 -2.13 10.31 2.94
N LEU A 96 -2.51 10.34 1.66
CA LEU A 96 -3.90 10.17 1.25
C LEU A 96 -4.47 8.82 1.70
N PHE A 97 -3.70 7.75 1.53
CA PHE A 97 -4.10 6.42 1.95
C PHE A 97 -4.44 6.37 3.46
N PHE A 98 -3.57 6.89 4.33
CA PHE A 98 -3.83 6.87 5.78
C PHE A 98 -4.95 7.82 6.20
N GLN A 99 -5.12 8.97 5.53
CA GLN A 99 -6.29 9.82 5.72
C GLN A 99 -7.59 9.08 5.43
N LEU A 100 -7.65 8.36 4.30
CA LEU A 100 -8.81 7.55 3.93
C LEU A 100 -9.01 6.38 4.90
N TYR A 101 -7.93 5.75 5.37
CA TYR A 101 -7.99 4.69 6.38
C TYR A 101 -8.63 5.21 7.67
N GLY A 102 -8.11 6.31 8.24
CA GLY A 102 -8.65 6.89 9.48
C GLY A 102 -10.12 7.30 9.34
N GLN A 103 -10.48 7.94 8.22
CA GLN A 103 -11.87 8.28 7.90
C GLN A 103 -12.75 7.04 7.77
N ALA A 104 -12.22 5.97 7.20
CA ALA A 104 -12.94 4.73 7.00
C ALA A 104 -13.27 4.04 8.33
N LEU A 105 -12.30 4.02 9.26
CA LEU A 105 -12.48 3.52 10.63
C LEU A 105 -13.53 4.32 11.41
N GLY A 106 -13.72 5.60 11.08
CA GLY A 106 -14.75 6.47 11.66
C GLY A 106 -16.20 6.10 11.30
N GLY A 107 -16.43 5.08 10.45
CA GLY A 107 -17.72 4.42 10.34
C GLY A 107 -18.71 5.01 9.35
N THR A 108 -18.35 5.12 8.06
CA THR A 108 -19.33 5.34 6.98
C THR A 108 -19.55 4.07 6.15
N PRO A 109 -20.78 3.68 5.78
CA PRO A 109 -21.01 2.47 4.96
C PRO A 109 -20.22 2.46 3.64
N ALA A 110 -20.02 3.64 3.04
CA ALA A 110 -19.24 3.82 1.81
C ALA A 110 -17.74 3.50 1.95
N THR A 111 -17.22 3.31 3.16
CA THR A 111 -15.81 2.99 3.41
C THR A 111 -15.56 1.55 3.88
N ALA A 112 -16.62 0.77 4.11
CA ALA A 112 -16.50 -0.64 4.51
C ALA A 112 -15.73 -1.47 3.48
N GLU A 113 -16.00 -1.25 2.18
CA GLU A 113 -15.30 -1.95 1.09
C GLU A 113 -13.81 -1.56 1.00
N PHE A 114 -13.43 -0.35 1.41
CA PHE A 114 -12.03 0.04 1.51
C PHE A 114 -11.32 -0.74 2.63
N LEU A 115 -11.93 -0.80 3.82
CA LEU A 115 -11.38 -1.55 4.96
C LEU A 115 -11.31 -3.05 4.71
N ASP A 116 -12.29 -3.62 4.01
CA ASP A 116 -12.29 -5.04 3.67
C ASP A 116 -11.05 -5.40 2.84
N ARG A 117 -10.72 -4.58 1.84
CA ARG A 117 -9.64 -4.85 0.88
C ARG A 117 -8.26 -4.40 1.33
N VAL A 118 -8.16 -3.50 2.30
CA VAL A 118 -6.88 -2.90 2.71
C VAL A 118 -5.90 -3.93 3.30
N ILE A 119 -6.42 -5.00 3.89
CA ILE A 119 -5.63 -6.13 4.38
C ILE A 119 -5.79 -7.32 3.43
N THR A 120 -7.03 -7.72 3.12
CA THR A 120 -7.29 -8.95 2.36
C THR A 120 -6.76 -8.90 0.93
N GLY A 121 -6.61 -7.70 0.35
CA GLY A 121 -5.99 -7.54 -0.97
C GLY A 121 -4.48 -7.79 -0.98
N TRP A 122 -3.81 -7.69 0.16
CA TRP A 122 -2.37 -7.83 0.31
C TRP A 122 -1.90 -9.20 0.78
N LEU A 123 -2.72 -9.91 1.57
CA LEU A 123 -2.31 -11.19 2.14
C LEU A 123 -2.04 -12.28 1.08
N PRO A 124 -2.91 -12.55 0.09
CA PRO A 124 -2.65 -13.63 -0.86
C PRO A 124 -1.37 -13.42 -1.71
N PRO A 125 -1.09 -12.21 -2.26
CA PRO A 125 0.19 -11.96 -2.93
C PRO A 125 1.42 -12.15 -2.03
N LEU A 126 1.34 -11.74 -0.77
CA LEU A 126 2.43 -11.92 0.19
C LEU A 126 2.63 -13.40 0.55
N GLU A 127 1.56 -14.16 0.74
CA GLU A 127 1.63 -15.61 0.98
C GLU A 127 2.24 -16.35 -0.22
N ALA A 128 1.89 -15.97 -1.45
CA ALA A 128 2.48 -16.51 -2.66
C ALA A 128 3.98 -16.18 -2.77
N LEU A 129 4.38 -14.97 -2.37
CA LEU A 129 5.79 -14.58 -2.31
C LEU A 129 6.57 -15.39 -1.26
N LEU A 130 6.01 -15.55 -0.06
CA LEU A 130 6.59 -16.37 1.00
C LEU A 130 6.72 -17.84 0.58
N ALA A 131 5.75 -18.35 -0.20
CA ALA A 131 5.83 -19.68 -0.79
C ALA A 131 7.03 -19.83 -1.75
N ARG A 132 7.25 -18.84 -2.62
CA ARG A 132 8.41 -18.80 -3.53
C ARG A 132 9.74 -18.78 -2.78
N PHE A 133 9.76 -18.17 -1.59
CA PHE A 133 10.92 -18.15 -0.70
C PHE A 133 11.05 -19.36 0.23
N GLY A 134 10.20 -20.39 0.07
CA GLY A 134 10.32 -21.65 0.80
C GLY A 134 9.73 -21.64 2.20
N VAL A 135 8.93 -20.63 2.57
CA VAL A 135 8.23 -20.61 3.87
C VAL A 135 7.18 -21.73 3.90
N PRO A 136 7.10 -22.53 4.98
CA PRO A 136 6.08 -23.57 5.13
C PRO A 136 4.66 -23.01 5.15
N GLU A 137 3.71 -23.71 4.52
CA GLU A 137 2.29 -23.31 4.45
C GLU A 137 1.68 -22.88 5.79
N PRO A 138 1.91 -23.60 6.92
CA PRO A 138 1.31 -23.22 8.21
C PRO A 138 1.74 -21.85 8.71
N ASP A 139 2.89 -21.34 8.28
CA ASP A 139 3.47 -20.09 8.77
C ASP A 139 3.13 -18.89 7.88
N ARG A 140 2.79 -19.11 6.60
CA ARG A 140 2.67 -18.05 5.57
C ARG A 140 1.68 -16.96 5.95
N ALA A 141 0.47 -17.32 6.41
CA ALA A 141 -0.57 -16.34 6.71
C ALA A 141 -0.20 -15.42 7.89
N ALA A 142 0.42 -15.97 8.93
CA ALA A 142 0.89 -15.18 10.07
C ALA A 142 2.08 -14.30 9.68
N GLN A 143 3.00 -14.85 8.89
CA GLN A 143 4.18 -14.17 8.37
C GLN A 143 3.82 -13.01 7.43
N ALA A 144 2.91 -13.22 6.49
CA ALA A 144 2.39 -12.20 5.58
C ALA A 144 1.73 -11.05 6.35
N ARG A 145 0.88 -11.38 7.33
CA ARG A 145 0.20 -10.38 8.16
C ARG A 145 1.19 -9.58 9.02
N LEU A 146 2.22 -10.21 9.57
CA LEU A 146 3.26 -9.52 10.32
C LEU A 146 4.05 -8.56 9.44
N GLY A 147 4.52 -9.01 8.27
CA GLY A 147 5.24 -8.16 7.33
C GLY A 147 4.41 -6.95 6.88
N LEU A 148 3.13 -7.17 6.56
CA LEU A 148 2.20 -6.09 6.21
C LEU A 148 2.00 -5.10 7.36
N ALA A 149 1.85 -5.60 8.60
CA ALA A 149 1.67 -4.75 9.78
C ALA A 149 2.90 -3.87 10.04
N VAL A 150 4.10 -4.44 9.95
CA VAL A 150 5.36 -3.70 10.10
C VAL A 150 5.49 -2.64 9.01
N ALA A 151 5.32 -3.01 7.74
CA ALA A 151 5.39 -2.06 6.64
C ALA A 151 4.39 -0.90 6.80
N ARG A 152 3.14 -1.19 7.15
CA ARG A 152 2.11 -0.17 7.38
C ARG A 152 2.43 0.74 8.56
N GLY A 153 2.92 0.19 9.66
CA GLY A 153 3.32 0.99 10.83
C GLY A 153 4.46 1.94 10.50
N LEU A 154 5.49 1.45 9.81
CA LEU A 154 6.65 2.26 9.42
C LEU A 154 6.34 3.29 8.33
N LEU A 155 5.44 2.98 7.39
CA LEU A 155 4.95 3.98 6.42
C LEU A 155 4.14 5.09 7.11
N LEU A 156 3.31 4.73 8.10
CA LEU A 156 2.58 5.72 8.90
C LEU A 156 3.54 6.61 9.70
N ASP A 157 4.58 6.03 10.29
CA ASP A 157 5.66 6.79 10.94
C ASP A 157 6.31 7.75 9.93
N LEU A 158 6.76 7.24 8.78
CA LEU A 158 7.43 8.04 7.75
C LEU A 158 6.59 9.24 7.26
N VAL A 159 5.27 9.07 7.08
CA VAL A 159 4.42 10.20 6.67
C VAL A 159 4.18 11.20 7.81
N THR A 160 4.36 10.78 9.06
CA THR A 160 4.17 11.59 10.27
C THR A 160 5.44 12.36 10.63
N THR A 161 6.58 11.69 10.69
CA THR A 161 7.86 12.23 11.17
C THR A 161 8.74 12.76 10.03
N GLY A 162 8.63 12.14 8.86
CA GLY A 162 9.53 12.37 7.74
C GLY A 162 10.93 11.78 7.92
N ASP A 163 11.18 11.04 9.02
CA ASP A 163 12.48 10.46 9.30
C ASP A 163 12.69 9.15 8.52
N ARG A 164 13.17 9.31 7.28
CA ARG A 164 13.46 8.17 6.40
C ARG A 164 14.52 7.24 6.98
N ALA A 165 15.54 7.79 7.64
CA ALA A 165 16.64 7.00 8.19
C ALA A 165 16.16 6.12 9.35
N ALA A 166 15.31 6.65 10.24
CA ALA A 166 14.77 5.89 11.36
C ALA A 166 13.89 4.72 10.90
N VAL A 167 12.98 4.93 9.94
CA VAL A 167 12.11 3.86 9.46
C VAL A 167 12.87 2.80 8.66
N ASP A 168 13.93 3.18 7.93
CA ASP A 168 14.83 2.24 7.26
C ASP A 168 15.59 1.39 8.28
N ALA A 169 16.13 2.00 9.33
CA ALA A 169 16.81 1.27 10.40
C ALA A 169 15.86 0.29 11.12
N ALA A 170 14.61 0.69 11.38
CA ALA A 170 13.60 -0.16 11.98
C ALA A 170 13.21 -1.34 11.07
N MET A 171 13.07 -1.11 9.76
CA MET A 171 12.83 -2.19 8.80
C MET A 171 14.02 -3.16 8.76
N GLU A 172 15.26 -2.67 8.78
CA GLU A 172 16.44 -3.55 8.84
C GLU A 172 16.46 -4.41 10.11
N GLN A 173 16.11 -3.86 11.27
CA GLN A 173 15.98 -4.64 12.51
C GLN A 173 14.92 -5.75 12.37
N PHE A 174 13.76 -5.43 11.77
CA PHE A 174 12.75 -6.43 11.48
C PHE A 174 13.28 -7.55 10.58
N LEU A 175 13.97 -7.20 9.48
CA LEU A 175 14.51 -8.17 8.53
C LEU A 175 15.64 -9.03 9.13
N LEU A 176 16.46 -8.47 10.02
CA LEU A 176 17.51 -9.23 10.73
C LEU A 176 16.91 -10.23 11.74
N GLY A 177 15.85 -9.85 12.44
CA GLY A 177 15.12 -10.74 13.35
C GLY A 177 14.29 -11.81 12.61
N TYR A 178 14.00 -11.56 11.34
CA TYR A 178 13.12 -12.35 10.48
C TYR A 178 13.92 -13.12 9.42
N ALA A 179 14.81 -14.02 9.86
CA ALA A 179 15.30 -15.07 8.95
C ALA A 179 14.16 -16.10 8.76
N PRO A 180 13.59 -16.27 7.55
CA PRO A 180 12.59 -17.31 7.31
C PRO A 180 13.25 -18.67 7.57
N GLY A 181 12.96 -19.27 8.72
CA GLY A 181 13.61 -20.50 9.16
C GLY A 181 13.88 -20.62 10.66
N ARG A 182 13.71 -19.56 11.46
CA ARG A 182 13.73 -19.73 12.92
C ARG A 182 12.37 -20.28 13.39
N ALA A 183 12.18 -21.59 13.19
CA ALA A 183 11.09 -22.32 13.82
C ALA A 183 11.06 -21.95 15.31
N ALA A 184 9.88 -21.57 15.80
CA ALA A 184 9.69 -21.38 17.23
C ALA A 184 10.16 -22.66 17.95
N PRO A 185 10.94 -22.58 19.04
CA PRO A 185 11.33 -23.77 19.77
C PRO A 185 10.04 -24.51 20.17
N ALA A 186 9.94 -25.77 19.75
CA ALA A 186 8.81 -26.62 20.07
C ALA A 186 8.55 -26.54 21.58
N GLN A 187 7.41 -25.98 21.95
CA GLN A 187 6.95 -25.97 23.33
C GLN A 187 6.82 -27.43 23.75
N HIS A 188 7.80 -27.92 24.50
CA HIS A 188 7.72 -29.21 25.16
C HIS A 188 6.56 -29.12 26.14
N ARG A 189 5.43 -29.74 25.79
CA ARG A 189 4.38 -30.07 26.76
C ARG A 189 4.94 -31.18 27.64
N HIS A 190 5.22 -30.83 28.89
CA HIS A 190 5.34 -31.79 29.99
C HIS A 190 3.96 -32.33 30.37
#